data_AF-A0A1Q5ZSI5-F1
#
_entry.id   AF-A0A1Q5ZSI5-F1
#
_cell.length_a   1.000
_cell.length_b   1.000
_cell.length_c   1.000
_cell.angle_alpha   90.00
_cell.angle_beta   90.00
_cell.angle_gamma   90.00
#
_symmetry.space_group_name_H-M   'P 1'
#
loop_
_entity.id
_entity.type
_entity.pdbx_description
1 polymer ?
#
loop_
_entity_poly.entity_id
_entity_poly.type
_entity_poly.pdbx_seq_one_letter_code
_entity_poly.pdbx_strand_id
1 'polypeptide(L)'
;MLFDKGYIANYKFEDNGPQGIIKVALKYHPVTKIPAIRTISRISKPGLRKYAGTANMPRVLNGLGIAILSTSKGVMTDKEARVQNVGGEVLCFVY
;
A
#
# COMPACT_ATOMS: atom_id res chain seq x y z
N MET A 1 2.65 4.41 6.01
CA MET A 1 2.76 3.05 5.43
C MET A 1 3.73 2.94 4.25
N LEU A 2 3.48 3.59 3.10
CA LEU A 2 4.42 3.47 1.95
C LEU A 2 5.81 4.02 2.27
N PHE A 3 5.89 5.07 3.08
CA PHE A 3 7.13 5.60 3.62
C PHE A 3 7.81 4.58 4.55
N ASP A 4 7.08 4.05 5.53
CA ASP A 4 7.61 3.09 6.51
C ASP A 4 8.11 1.78 5.86
N LYS A 5 7.44 1.32 4.80
CA LYS A 5 7.89 0.15 4.01
C LYS A 5 8.97 0.49 2.97
N GLY A 6 9.39 1.75 2.89
CA GLY A 6 10.53 2.20 2.10
C GLY A 6 10.30 2.36 0.59
N TYR A 7 9.04 2.43 0.13
CA TYR A 7 8.67 2.62 -1.27
C TYR A 7 8.80 4.07 -1.75
N ILE A 8 8.61 5.03 -0.84
CA ILE A 8 8.78 6.47 -1.10
C ILE A 8 9.91 7.02 -0.23
N ALA A 9 10.57 8.07 -0.71
CA ALA A 9 11.70 8.69 -0.02
C ALA A 9 11.23 9.62 1.10
N ASN A 10 10.15 10.37 0.87
CA ASN A 10 9.54 11.24 1.86
C ASN A 10 8.13 11.68 1.43
N TYR A 11 7.35 12.26 2.34
CA TYR A 11 6.12 12.97 2.03
C TYR A 11 5.96 14.20 2.93
N LYS A 12 5.21 15.20 2.47
CA LYS A 12 4.88 16.43 3.20
C LYS A 12 3.43 16.80 2.97
N PHE A 13 2.80 17.39 3.98
CA PHE A 13 1.49 18.03 3.86
C PHE A 13 1.70 19.53 3.64
N GLU A 14 0.96 20.10 2.70
CA GLU A 14 0.92 21.53 2.46
C GLU A 14 -0.53 22.00 2.53
N ASP A 15 -0.81 22.95 3.42
CA ASP A 15 -2.14 23.51 3.64
C ASP A 15 -2.43 24.67 2.69
N ASN A 16 -2.18 24.44 1.39
CA ASN A 16 -2.49 25.39 0.34
C ASN A 16 -3.95 25.20 -0.11
N GLY A 17 -4.86 25.91 0.56
CA GLY A 17 -6.30 25.90 0.26
C GLY A 17 -7.12 24.95 1.16
N PRO A 18 -8.45 24.82 0.91
CA PRO A 18 -9.37 24.19 1.85
C PRO A 18 -9.20 22.67 2.00
N GLN A 19 -8.53 22.00 1.05
CA GLN A 19 -8.41 20.53 1.01
C GLN A 19 -7.02 20.02 1.43
N GLY A 20 -5.99 20.86 1.39
CA GLY A 20 -4.59 20.47 1.56
C GLY A 20 -4.02 19.64 0.39
N ILE A 21 -2.69 19.58 0.30
CA ILE A 21 -1.95 18.86 -0.74
C ILE A 21 -0.93 17.93 -0.07
N ILE A 22 -0.79 16.71 -0.62
CA ILE A 22 0.26 15.78 -0.19
C ILE A 22 1.36 15.78 -1.26
N LYS A 23 2.52 16.35 -0.94
CA LYS A 23 3.72 16.23 -1.78
C LYS A 23 4.46 14.95 -1.43
N VAL A 24 4.73 14.11 -2.42
CA VAL A 24 5.41 12.82 -2.26
C VAL A 24 6.72 12.83 -3.04
N ALA A 25 7.83 12.53 -2.37
CA ALA A 25 9.13 12.30 -2.99
C ALA A 25 9.29 10.82 -3.31
N LEU A 26 9.35 10.49 -4.60
CA LEU A 26 9.55 9.12 -5.08
C LEU A 26 10.99 8.65 -4.83
N LYS A 27 11.16 7.36 -4.54
CA LYS A 27 12.46 6.75 -4.29
C LYS A 27 12.97 6.03 -5.53
N TYR A 28 14.22 6.32 -5.88
CA TYR A 28 14.94 5.71 -6.99
C TYR A 28 16.30 5.20 -6.51
N HIS A 29 16.82 4.19 -7.18
CA HIS A 29 18.18 3.73 -6.95
C HIS A 29 19.19 4.82 -7.37
N PRO A 30 20.21 5.14 -6.55
CA PRO A 30 21.10 6.29 -6.78
C PRO A 30 21.87 6.20 -8.11
N VAL A 31 22.35 4.99 -8.45
CA VAL A 31 23.14 4.71 -9.66
C VAL A 31 22.25 4.32 -10.85
N THR A 32 21.57 3.18 -10.77
CA THR A 32 20.77 2.61 -11.87
C THR A 32 19.47 3.36 -12.18
N LYS A 33 19.04 4.32 -11.34
CA LYS A 33 17.77 5.07 -11.46
C LYS A 33 16.50 4.21 -11.50
N ILE A 34 16.59 2.93 -11.14
CA ILE A 34 15.43 2.04 -11.05
C ILE A 34 14.49 2.53 -9.94
N PRO A 35 13.17 2.65 -10.19
CA PRO A 35 12.22 3.08 -9.18
C PRO A 35 11.98 2.00 -8.12
N ALA A 36 11.74 2.42 -6.88
CA ALA A 36 11.37 1.52 -5.79
C ALA A 36 9.94 0.96 -5.94
N ILE A 37 9.07 1.68 -6.66
CA ILE A 37 7.72 1.22 -7.04
C ILE A 37 7.76 0.91 -8.53
N ARG A 38 7.60 -0.36 -8.90
CA ARG A 38 7.49 -0.79 -10.29
C ARG A 38 6.04 -0.76 -10.76
N THR A 39 5.10 -1.12 -9.88
CA THR A 39 3.69 -1.18 -10.20
C THR A 39 2.83 -0.93 -8.95
N ILE A 40 1.80 -0.11 -9.12
CA ILE A 40 0.70 0.03 -8.17
C ILE A 40 -0.60 -0.35 -8.88
N SER A 41 -1.33 -1.32 -8.33
CA SER A 41 -2.54 -1.85 -8.97
C SER A 41 -3.70 -1.87 -8.01
N ARG A 42 -4.83 -1.28 -8.42
CA ARG A 42 -6.07 -1.25 -7.64
C ARG A 42 -6.82 -2.56 -7.80
N ILE A 43 -7.08 -3.22 -6.68
CA ILE A 43 -7.74 -4.53 -6.63
C ILE A 43 -9.22 -4.40 -6.34
N SER A 44 -9.58 -3.72 -5.25
CA SER A 44 -10.98 -3.40 -4.96
C SER A 44 -11.39 -2.12 -5.68
N LYS A 45 -12.38 -2.24 -6.57
CA LYS A 45 -12.92 -1.15 -7.39
C LYS A 45 -14.37 -0.87 -6.96
N PRO A 46 -14.91 0.36 -7.15
CA PRO A 46 -16.28 0.67 -6.77
C PRO A 46 -17.33 -0.29 -7.36
N GLY A 47 -17.14 -0.74 -8.60
CA GLY A 47 -18.03 -1.70 -9.25
C GLY A 47 -17.83 -3.17 -8.86
N LEU A 48 -16.72 -3.50 -8.18
CA LEU A 48 -16.49 -4.85 -7.65
C LEU A 48 -15.55 -4.79 -6.44
N ARG A 49 -16.13 -4.95 -5.25
CA ARG A 49 -15.39 -4.98 -4.00
C ARG A 49 -14.73 -6.34 -3.80
N LYS A 50 -13.47 -6.33 -3.37
CA LYS A 50 -12.69 -7.55 -3.13
C LYS A 50 -12.30 -7.61 -1.66
N TYR A 51 -12.75 -8.66 -0.98
CA TYR A 51 -12.45 -8.92 0.43
C TYR A 51 -11.65 -10.21 0.57
N ALA A 52 -10.79 -10.28 1.57
CA ALA A 52 -10.03 -11.46 1.91
C ALA A 52 -10.03 -11.69 3.42
N GLY A 53 -10.36 -12.92 3.83
CA GLY A 53 -10.08 -13.40 5.18
C GLY A 53 -8.59 -13.69 5.36
N THR A 54 -8.19 -14.00 6.59
CA THR A 54 -6.78 -14.24 6.96
C THR A 54 -6.18 -15.45 6.24
N ALA A 55 -6.97 -16.53 6.12
CA ALA A 55 -6.57 -17.75 5.40
C ALA A 55 -6.35 -17.52 3.90
N ASN A 56 -7.20 -16.72 3.26
CA ASN A 56 -7.19 -16.49 1.80
C ASN A 56 -6.53 -15.16 1.42
N MET A 57 -5.71 -14.61 2.31
CA MET A 57 -5.09 -13.31 2.07
C MET A 57 -4.08 -13.40 0.93
N PRO A 58 -4.17 -12.51 -0.09
CA PRO A 58 -3.28 -12.58 -1.24
C PRO A 58 -1.82 -12.36 -0.84
N ARG A 59 -0.90 -12.96 -1.61
CA ARG A 59 0.54 -12.69 -1.51
C ARG A 59 0.99 -12.01 -2.80
N VAL A 60 1.61 -10.85 -2.68
CA VAL A 60 2.11 -10.09 -3.83
C VAL A 60 3.55 -10.49 -4.12
N LEU A 61 3.84 -10.95 -5.34
CA LEU A 61 5.16 -11.44 -5.76
C LEU A 61 5.82 -12.38 -4.71
N ASN A 62 5.08 -13.40 -4.25
CA ASN A 62 5.55 -14.34 -3.22
C ASN A 62 6.09 -13.67 -1.93
N GLY A 63 5.59 -12.47 -1.58
CA GLY A 63 5.96 -11.74 -0.37
C GLY A 63 7.02 -10.66 -0.55
N LEU A 64 7.48 -10.44 -1.79
CA LEU A 64 8.37 -9.33 -2.18
C LEU A 64 7.60 -8.01 -2.34
N GLY A 65 6.32 -8.07 -2.69
CA GLY A 65 5.43 -6.91 -2.68
C GLY A 65 4.62 -6.82 -1.38
N ILE A 66 3.81 -5.77 -1.31
CA ILE A 66 2.82 -5.60 -0.24
C ILE A 66 1.41 -5.53 -0.82
N ALA A 67 0.46 -6.12 -0.10
CA ALA A 67 -0.95 -5.82 -0.30
C ALA A 67 -1.43 -4.88 0.80
N ILE A 68 -2.15 -3.84 0.39
CA ILE A 68 -2.76 -2.85 1.29
C ILE A 68 -4.20 -3.26 1.55
N LEU A 69 -4.56 -3.45 2.81
CA LEU A 69 -5.90 -3.84 3.21
C LEU A 69 -6.53 -2.80 4.14
N SER A 70 -7.82 -2.56 3.94
CA SER A 70 -8.68 -1.89 4.91
C SER A 70 -9.32 -2.94 5.81
N THR A 71 -9.00 -2.91 7.10
CA THR A 71 -9.52 -3.85 8.09
C THR A 71 -10.32 -3.10 9.16
N SER A 72 -11.00 -3.83 10.06
CA SER A 72 -11.71 -3.23 11.20
C SER A 72 -10.79 -2.52 12.19
N LYS A 73 -9.47 -2.76 12.14
CA LYS A 73 -8.46 -2.11 12.99
C LYS A 73 -7.69 -1.01 12.26
N GLY A 74 -8.13 -0.61 11.07
CA GLY A 74 -7.50 0.40 10.22
C GLY A 74 -6.83 -0.18 8.99
N VAL A 75 -6.08 0.68 8.28
CA VAL A 75 -5.37 0.31 7.04
C VAL A 75 -3.99 -0.26 7.39
N MET A 76 -3.70 -1.44 6.89
CA MET A 76 -2.46 -2.17 7.19
C MET A 76 -2.00 -3.04 6.02
N THR A 77 -0.80 -3.61 6.14
CA THR A 77 -0.27 -4.56 5.16
C THR A 77 -0.79 -5.98 5.38
N ASP A 78 -0.70 -6.83 4.35
CA ASP A 78 -1.04 -8.24 4.44
C ASP A 78 -0.23 -9.03 5.46
N LYS A 79 1.01 -8.61 5.74
CA LYS A 79 1.84 -9.23 6.79
C LYS A 79 1.30 -8.86 8.18
N GLU A 80 1.00 -7.60 8.41
CA GLU A 80 0.43 -7.11 9.68
C GLU A 80 -0.97 -7.72 9.94
N ALA A 81 -1.81 -7.77 8.91
CA ALA A 81 -3.15 -8.33 8.99
C ALA A 81 -3.14 -9.84 9.35
N ARG A 82 -2.18 -10.60 8.81
CA ARG A 82 -1.98 -12.02 9.19
C ARG A 82 -1.53 -12.17 10.64
N VAL A 83 -0.59 -11.35 11.11
CA VAL A 83 -0.14 -11.38 12.51
C VAL A 83 -1.28 -11.07 13.48
N GLN A 84 -2.12 -10.10 13.13
CA GLN A 84 -3.26 -9.72 13.96
C GLN A 84 -4.49 -10.62 13.79
N ASN A 85 -4.42 -11.60 12.87
CA ASN A 85 -5.52 -12.48 12.47
C ASN A 85 -6.82 -11.70 12.15
N VAL A 86 -6.70 -10.66 11.32
CA VAL A 86 -7.83 -9.86 10.84
C VAL A 86 -7.91 -9.86 9.30
N GLY A 87 -9.10 -10.05 8.75
CA GLY A 87 -9.38 -9.92 7.32
C GLY A 87 -9.77 -8.50 6.92
N GLY A 88 -10.03 -8.26 5.64
CA GLY A 88 -10.45 -6.92 5.19
C GLY A 88 -10.68 -6.80 3.69
N GLU A 89 -10.95 -5.57 3.27
CA GLU A 89 -11.01 -5.18 1.86
C GLU A 89 -9.59 -5.04 1.30
N VAL A 90 -9.31 -5.70 0.17
CA VAL A 90 -8.01 -5.63 -0.50
C VAL A 90 -8.01 -4.41 -1.43
N LEU A 91 -7.39 -3.30 -1.01
CA LEU A 91 -7.44 -2.04 -1.74
C LEU A 91 -6.53 -2.07 -2.98
N CYS A 92 -5.25 -2.33 -2.78
CA CYS A 92 -4.27 -2.32 -3.85
C CYS A 92 -3.03 -3.16 -3.54
N PHE A 93 -2.30 -3.51 -4.61
CA PHE A 93 -1.00 -4.16 -4.54
C PHE A 93 0.10 -3.19 -4.97
N VAL A 94 1.26 -3.28 -4.33
CA VAL A 94 2.44 -2.47 -4.63
C VAL A 94 3.68 -3.37 -4.67
N TYR A 95 4.49 -3.24 -5.72
CA TYR A 95 5.78 -3.91 -5.89
C TYR A 95 6.65 -3.22 -6.93
#